data_AF-A0A961Q0H9-F1
#
_entry.id   AF-A0A961Q0H9-F1
#
_cell.length_a   1.000
_cell.length_b   1.000
_cell.length_c   1.000
_cell.angle_alpha   90.00
_cell.angle_beta   90.00
_cell.angle_gamma   90.00
#
_symmetry.space_group_name_H-M   'P 1'
#
loop_
_entity.id
_entity.type
_entity.pdbx_description
1 polymer ?
#
loop_
_entity_poly.entity_id
_entity_poly.type
_entity_poly.pdbx_seq_one_letter_code
_entity_poly.pdbx_strand_id
1 'polypeptide(L)'
;GWSLGLTAGRVLRADGDTSFPEDSGLDGRWSDYVTSVALTTAWGLTLSDQALFGDDFLFRRNEFAVVYDSDRADFAASYVYFAEDDTNEVLGPQPETNEFSIDARYRVHPNWEVRGLWRYDIASDSNLRAGAGITYGTQCAEFDLSVSRRFTSSDNVPPSTSIGFNVSLAGLGDSEDRSWPARVCLG
;
A
#
# COMPACT_ATOMS: atom_id res chain seq x y z
N GLY A 1 -13.08 21.38 -3.06
CA GLY A 1 -11.81 22.09 -2.85
C GLY A 1 -10.66 21.10 -2.86
N TRP A 2 -9.44 21.58 -2.62
CA TRP A 2 -8.24 20.75 -2.41
C TRP A 2 -7.46 21.30 -1.22
N SER A 3 -6.67 20.44 -0.57
CA SER A 3 -5.76 20.80 0.52
C SER A 3 -4.37 20.22 0.27
N LEU A 4 -3.33 21.03 0.47
CA LEU A 4 -1.93 20.64 0.29
C LEU A 4 -1.16 20.92 1.58
N GLY A 5 -0.40 19.94 2.04
CA GLY A 5 0.58 20.04 3.12
C GLY A 5 1.98 19.73 2.59
N LEU A 6 2.96 20.52 3.02
CA LEU A 6 4.37 20.36 2.68
C LEU A 6 5.23 20.58 3.93
N THR A 7 6.13 19.64 4.20
CA THR A 7 7.11 19.74 5.30
C THR A 7 8.48 19.33 4.78
N ALA A 8 9.52 20.06 5.16
CA ALA A 8 10.90 19.70 4.89
C ALA A 8 11.78 20.14 6.07
N GLY A 9 12.80 19.35 6.39
CA GLY A 9 13.73 19.71 7.47
C GLY A 9 14.86 18.72 7.67
N ARG A 10 15.72 19.04 8.64
CA ARG A 10 16.75 18.15 9.19
C ARG A 10 17.05 18.55 10.63
N VAL A 11 17.66 17.67 11.40
CA VAL A 11 18.13 17.94 12.75
C VAL A 11 19.56 18.49 12.69
N LEU A 12 19.80 19.59 13.41
CA LEU A 12 21.13 20.16 13.60
C LEU A 12 21.51 20.04 15.08
N ARG A 13 22.69 19.50 15.35
CA ARG A 13 23.20 19.32 16.71
C ARG A 13 24.44 20.17 16.94
N ALA A 14 24.56 20.70 18.15
CA ALA A 14 25.73 21.46 18.57
C ALA A 14 26.97 20.56 18.56
N ASP A 15 26.86 19.37 19.13
CA ASP A 15 27.88 18.31 19.13
C ASP A 15 27.40 17.09 18.34
N GLY A 16 28.32 16.37 17.70
CA GLY A 16 27.97 15.20 16.92
C GLY A 16 27.50 14.06 17.81
N ASP A 17 26.46 13.34 17.39
CA ASP A 17 25.96 12.17 18.10
C ASP A 17 26.43 10.89 17.41
N THR A 18 27.18 10.07 18.13
CA THR A 18 27.68 8.77 17.65
C THR A 18 26.90 7.60 18.25
N SER A 19 25.78 7.88 18.91
CA SER A 19 24.91 6.84 19.49
C SER A 19 24.01 6.18 18.43
N PHE A 20 23.89 6.80 17.26
CA PHE A 20 23.20 6.24 16.10
C PHE A 20 24.18 5.43 15.25
N PRO A 21 23.74 4.30 14.65
CA PRO A 21 24.55 3.58 13.67
C PRO A 21 24.97 4.49 12.52
N GLU A 22 26.16 4.25 11.97
CA GLU A 22 26.60 4.86 10.71
C GLU A 22 25.56 4.54 9.62
N ASP A 23 25.28 5.47 8.71
CA ASP A 23 24.28 5.34 7.64
C ASP A 23 22.80 5.21 8.08
N SER A 24 22.51 5.36 9.38
CA SER A 24 21.11 5.46 9.88
C SER A 24 20.38 6.73 9.45
N GLY A 25 21.11 7.72 8.90
CA GLY A 25 20.61 9.05 8.56
C GLY A 25 20.37 9.95 9.78
N LEU A 26 20.79 9.53 10.97
CA LEU A 26 20.60 10.27 12.24
C LEU A 26 21.90 10.62 12.95
N ASP A 27 23.03 10.03 12.54
CA ASP A 27 24.34 10.20 13.15
C ASP A 27 24.95 11.59 12.90
N GLY A 28 26.06 11.86 13.59
CA GLY A 28 26.84 13.07 13.38
C GLY A 28 26.14 14.35 13.86
N ARG A 29 26.63 15.50 13.34
CA ARG A 29 26.10 16.82 13.70
C ARG A 29 24.81 17.14 12.97
N TRP A 30 24.60 16.59 11.77
CA TRP A 30 23.44 16.89 10.94
C TRP A 30 22.81 15.58 10.48
N SER A 31 21.50 15.40 10.70
CA SER A 31 20.78 14.26 10.16
C SER A 31 20.57 14.39 8.66
N ASP A 32 20.15 13.31 8.01
CA ASP A 32 19.58 13.35 6.66
C ASP A 32 18.39 14.30 6.57
N TYR A 33 18.07 14.68 5.34
CA TYR A 33 16.92 15.52 5.03
C TYR A 33 15.65 14.68 5.00
N VAL A 34 14.62 15.14 5.70
CA VAL A 34 13.27 14.57 5.63
C VAL A 34 12.34 15.51 4.89
N THR A 35 11.49 14.94 4.05
CA THR A 35 10.42 15.66 3.36
C THR A 35 9.10 14.89 3.46
N SER A 36 8.00 15.63 3.46
CA SER A 36 6.65 15.08 3.39
C SER A 36 5.74 15.97 2.56
N VAL A 37 4.97 15.34 1.68
CA VAL A 37 3.96 15.97 0.84
C VAL A 37 2.64 15.24 1.04
N ALA A 38 1.55 15.99 1.18
CA ALA A 38 0.20 15.44 1.24
C ALA A 38 -0.77 16.32 0.45
N LEU A 39 -1.51 15.72 -0.47
CA LEU A 39 -2.55 16.38 -1.27
C LEU A 39 -3.85 15.60 -1.14
N THR A 40 -4.94 16.29 -0.83
CA THR A 40 -6.29 15.72 -0.86
C THR A 40 -7.20 16.58 -1.70
N THR A 41 -8.09 15.95 -2.45
CA THR A 41 -9.07 16.62 -3.30
C THR A 41 -10.49 16.25 -2.86
N ALA A 42 -11.45 17.13 -3.15
CA ALA A 42 -12.87 16.86 -2.84
C ALA A 42 -13.51 15.78 -3.72
N TRP A 43 -12.82 15.31 -4.76
CA TRP A 43 -13.31 14.25 -5.65
C TRP A 43 -12.76 12.87 -5.29
N GLY A 44 -12.14 12.73 -4.10
CA GLY A 44 -11.73 11.44 -3.55
C GLY A 44 -10.27 11.04 -3.80
N LEU A 45 -9.46 11.92 -4.42
CA LEU A 45 -8.02 11.65 -4.61
C LEU A 45 -7.22 12.09 -3.38
N THR A 46 -6.37 11.20 -2.89
CA THR A 46 -5.33 11.47 -1.89
C THR A 46 -3.98 11.03 -2.44
N LEU A 47 -2.98 11.89 -2.32
CA LEU A 47 -1.58 11.60 -2.64
C LEU A 47 -0.73 11.92 -1.42
N SER A 48 0.20 11.04 -1.09
CA SER A 48 1.20 11.29 -0.04
C SER A 48 2.57 10.80 -0.49
N ASP A 49 3.59 11.56 -0.12
CA ASP A 49 4.99 11.18 -0.29
C ASP A 49 5.76 11.49 1.00
N GLN A 50 6.65 10.59 1.38
CA GLN A 50 7.63 10.81 2.43
C GLN A 50 8.99 10.34 1.93
N ALA A 51 10.01 11.15 2.11
CA ALA A 51 11.36 10.80 1.69
C ALA A 51 12.42 11.21 2.71
N LEU A 52 13.45 10.38 2.80
CA LEU A 52 14.71 10.63 3.49
C LEU A 52 15.83 10.57 2.46
N PHE A 53 16.67 11.60 2.38
CA PHE A 53 17.83 11.61 1.50
C PHE A 53 19.05 12.20 2.19
N GLY A 54 20.21 11.65 1.85
CA GLY A 54 21.50 12.04 2.40
C GLY A 54 21.96 13.42 1.92
N ASP A 55 23.12 13.86 2.42
CA ASP A 55 23.77 15.09 1.95
C ASP A 55 24.24 15.01 0.49
N ASP A 56 24.33 13.80 -0.07
CA ASP A 56 24.56 13.52 -1.48
C ASP A 56 23.30 13.59 -2.35
N PHE A 57 22.14 13.88 -1.74
CA PHE A 57 20.81 13.90 -2.36
C PHE A 57 20.38 12.54 -2.94
N LEU A 58 21.00 11.44 -2.53
CA LEU A 58 20.52 10.10 -2.83
C LEU A 58 19.42 9.73 -1.83
N PHE A 59 18.37 9.09 -2.33
CA PHE A 59 17.31 8.57 -1.46
C PHE A 59 17.88 7.47 -0.58
N ARG A 60 17.64 7.58 0.73
CA ARG A 60 17.79 6.47 1.68
C ARG A 60 16.46 5.74 1.86
N ARG A 61 15.36 6.49 1.82
CA ARG A 61 14.00 5.99 1.92
C ARG A 61 13.05 6.86 1.11
N ASN A 62 12.12 6.24 0.38
CA ASN A 62 11.00 6.93 -0.23
C ASN A 62 9.74 6.06 -0.14
N GLU A 63 8.64 6.67 0.27
CA GLU A 63 7.33 6.05 0.32
C GLU A 63 6.32 6.97 -0.33
N PHE A 64 5.79 6.52 -1.45
CA PHE A 64 4.80 7.23 -2.23
C PHE A 64 3.50 6.42 -2.24
N ALA A 65 2.36 7.10 -2.07
CA ALA A 65 1.06 6.48 -2.15
C ALA A 65 0.05 7.40 -2.83
N VAL A 66 -0.81 6.80 -3.65
CA VAL A 66 -1.97 7.44 -4.28
C VAL A 66 -3.18 6.57 -4.00
N VAL A 67 -4.24 7.21 -3.54
CA VAL A 67 -5.54 6.59 -3.32
C VAL A 67 -6.59 7.42 -4.02
N TYR A 68 -7.48 6.77 -4.73
CA TYR A 68 -8.69 7.33 -5.29
C TYR A 68 -9.86 6.49 -4.82
N ASP A 69 -10.85 7.13 -4.22
CA ASP A 69 -12.05 6.47 -3.69
C ASP A 69 -13.31 7.16 -4.23
N SER A 70 -14.27 6.34 -4.68
CA SER A 70 -15.56 6.81 -5.15
C SER A 70 -16.60 5.69 -5.07
N ASP A 71 -17.89 6.03 -5.18
CA ASP A 71 -18.98 5.03 -5.15
C ASP A 71 -18.86 3.91 -6.20
N ARG A 72 -18.14 4.13 -7.32
CA ARG A 72 -18.04 3.17 -8.42
C ARG A 72 -16.67 2.53 -8.56
N ALA A 73 -15.64 3.16 -8.04
CA ALA A 73 -14.27 2.81 -8.33
C ALA A 73 -13.36 3.18 -7.17
N ASP A 74 -12.50 2.26 -6.79
CA ASP A 74 -11.38 2.53 -5.89
C ASP A 74 -10.10 2.12 -6.58
N PHE A 75 -9.05 2.88 -6.33
CA PHE A 75 -7.72 2.60 -6.82
C PHE A 75 -6.72 3.04 -5.76
N ALA A 76 -5.81 2.15 -5.41
CA ALA A 76 -4.66 2.45 -4.57
C ALA A 76 -3.40 2.01 -5.30
N ALA A 77 -2.39 2.86 -5.31
CA ALA A 77 -1.05 2.51 -5.76
C ALA A 77 -0.04 3.00 -4.73
N SER A 78 1.00 2.21 -4.50
CA SER A 78 2.11 2.60 -3.64
C SER A 78 3.44 2.17 -4.20
N TYR A 79 4.46 2.95 -3.86
CA TYR A 79 5.85 2.67 -4.16
C TYR A 79 6.65 2.83 -2.87
N VAL A 80 7.51 1.86 -2.58
CA VAL A 80 8.37 1.85 -1.40
C VAL A 80 9.78 1.56 -1.85
N TYR A 81 10.69 2.45 -1.49
CA TYR A 81 12.11 2.32 -1.68
C TYR A 81 12.83 2.44 -0.33
N PHE A 82 13.65 1.45 0.01
CA PHE A 82 14.65 1.53 1.07
C PHE A 82 15.99 1.11 0.49
N ALA A 83 17.00 1.97 0.64
CA ALA A 83 18.36 1.65 0.26
C ALA A 83 18.87 0.45 1.08
N GLU A 84 19.83 -0.27 0.51
CA GLU A 84 20.58 -1.30 1.25
C GLU A 84 21.30 -0.66 2.45
N ASP A 85 21.25 -1.32 3.60
CA ASP A 85 21.90 -0.93 4.86
C ASP A 85 22.55 -2.16 5.49
N ASP A 86 23.87 -2.23 5.43
CA ASP A 86 24.70 -3.29 6.02
C ASP A 86 25.44 -2.86 7.30
N THR A 87 25.24 -1.62 7.74
CA THR A 87 25.95 -1.02 8.88
C THR A 87 25.19 -1.18 10.20
N ASN A 88 23.89 -1.49 10.15
CA ASN A 88 23.07 -1.65 11.35
C ASN A 88 23.41 -2.93 12.14
N GLU A 89 24.21 -2.80 13.21
CA GLU A 89 24.62 -3.94 14.05
C GLU A 89 23.46 -4.68 14.74
N VAL A 90 22.31 -4.03 14.95
CA VAL A 90 21.16 -4.61 15.66
C VAL A 90 20.26 -5.42 14.72
N LEU A 91 20.00 -4.88 13.53
CA LEU A 91 19.14 -5.52 12.53
C LEU A 91 19.93 -6.46 11.60
N GLY A 92 21.24 -6.27 11.51
CA GLY A 92 22.08 -6.91 10.50
C GLY A 92 21.80 -6.36 9.09
N PRO A 93 22.40 -6.96 8.05
CA PRO A 93 22.26 -6.49 6.68
C PRO A 93 20.80 -6.49 6.21
N GLN A 94 20.36 -5.32 5.74
CA GLN A 94 19.06 -5.08 5.14
C GLN A 94 19.25 -4.91 3.63
N PRO A 95 18.77 -5.85 2.79
CA PRO A 95 18.84 -5.69 1.35
C PRO A 95 17.96 -4.52 0.89
N GLU A 96 18.26 -3.97 -0.29
CA GLU A 96 17.40 -2.97 -0.94
C GLU A 96 15.96 -3.49 -1.04
N THR A 97 15.00 -2.65 -0.65
CA THR A 97 13.58 -2.86 -0.90
C THR A 97 13.13 -1.89 -1.97
N ASN A 98 12.59 -2.38 -3.08
CA ASN A 98 12.15 -1.53 -4.18
C ASN A 98 10.85 -2.08 -4.75
N GLU A 99 9.74 -1.74 -4.10
CA GLU A 99 8.48 -2.41 -4.33
C GLU A 99 7.40 -1.47 -4.86
N PHE A 100 6.61 -1.99 -5.78
CA PHE A 100 5.44 -1.32 -6.32
C PHE A 100 4.19 -2.16 -6.09
N SER A 101 3.10 -1.53 -5.67
CA SER A 101 1.81 -2.18 -5.42
C SER A 101 0.66 -1.44 -6.08
N ILE A 102 -0.33 -2.19 -6.57
CA ILE A 102 -1.62 -1.69 -7.06
C ILE A 102 -2.73 -2.53 -6.43
N ASP A 103 -3.79 -1.87 -5.99
CA ASP A 103 -5.10 -2.45 -5.69
C ASP A 103 -6.17 -1.64 -6.43
N ALA A 104 -7.11 -2.32 -7.09
CA ALA A 104 -8.16 -1.68 -7.85
C ALA A 104 -9.47 -2.43 -7.74
N ARG A 105 -10.55 -1.67 -7.60
CA ARG A 105 -11.94 -2.14 -7.61
C ARG A 105 -12.74 -1.30 -8.59
N TYR A 106 -13.57 -1.95 -9.40
CA TYR A 106 -14.45 -1.24 -10.31
C TYR A 106 -15.81 -1.93 -10.49
N ARG A 107 -16.89 -1.18 -10.30
CA ARG A 107 -18.25 -1.63 -10.58
C ARG A 107 -18.57 -1.43 -12.05
N VAL A 108 -18.32 -2.48 -12.84
CA VAL A 108 -18.57 -2.49 -14.29
C VAL A 108 -20.06 -2.31 -14.59
N HIS A 109 -20.93 -2.94 -13.79
CA HIS A 109 -22.39 -2.84 -13.87
C HIS A 109 -23.01 -2.78 -12.47
N PRO A 110 -24.30 -2.41 -12.33
CA PRO A 110 -24.96 -2.34 -11.03
C PRO A 110 -24.94 -3.62 -10.20
N ASN A 111 -24.69 -4.77 -10.83
CA ASN A 111 -24.66 -6.07 -10.16
C ASN A 111 -23.28 -6.74 -10.24
N TRP A 112 -22.28 -6.09 -10.84
CA TRP A 112 -20.98 -6.71 -11.09
C TRP A 112 -19.84 -5.78 -10.66
N GLU A 113 -18.98 -6.30 -9.81
CA GLU A 113 -17.73 -5.65 -9.39
C GLU A 113 -16.55 -6.55 -9.72
N VAL A 114 -15.48 -5.96 -10.22
CA VAL A 114 -14.21 -6.65 -10.45
C VAL A 114 -13.15 -6.03 -9.56
N ARG A 115 -12.22 -6.87 -9.10
CA ARG A 115 -11.10 -6.47 -8.24
C ARG A 115 -9.80 -7.04 -8.79
N GLY A 116 -8.71 -6.30 -8.61
CA GLY A 116 -7.38 -6.72 -8.98
C GLY A 116 -6.37 -6.20 -7.97
N LEU A 117 -5.38 -7.03 -7.64
CA LEU A 117 -4.23 -6.62 -6.84
C LEU A 117 -2.95 -7.14 -7.48
N TRP A 118 -1.90 -6.36 -7.35
CA TRP A 118 -0.57 -6.73 -7.83
C TRP A 118 0.50 -6.07 -6.96
N ARG A 119 1.51 -6.83 -6.55
CA ARG A 119 2.69 -6.36 -5.83
C ARG A 119 3.92 -6.99 -6.43
N TYR A 120 4.91 -6.17 -6.72
CA TYR A 120 6.10 -6.55 -7.46
C TYR A 120 7.33 -5.89 -6.82
N ASP A 121 8.42 -6.64 -6.77
CA ASP A 121 9.72 -6.20 -6.30
C ASP A 121 10.64 -6.00 -7.50
N ILE A 122 11.04 -4.75 -7.69
CA ILE A 122 11.89 -4.28 -8.77
C ILE A 122 13.34 -4.68 -8.53
N ALA A 123 13.80 -4.71 -7.28
CA ALA A 123 15.17 -5.08 -6.93
C ALA A 123 15.45 -6.55 -7.28
N SER A 124 14.46 -7.42 -7.07
CA SER A 124 14.57 -8.86 -7.36
C SER A 124 13.93 -9.32 -8.69
N ASP A 125 13.41 -8.40 -9.51
CA ASP A 125 12.66 -8.69 -10.75
C ASP A 125 11.59 -9.79 -10.53
N SER A 126 10.79 -9.65 -9.47
CA SER A 126 9.88 -10.71 -9.06
C SER A 126 8.49 -10.23 -8.65
N ASN A 127 7.48 -10.99 -9.07
CA ASN A 127 6.13 -10.82 -8.52
C ASN A 127 6.16 -11.26 -7.05
N LEU A 128 5.59 -10.45 -6.15
CA LEU A 128 5.39 -10.82 -4.76
C LEU A 128 3.98 -11.40 -4.54
N ARG A 129 2.98 -10.74 -5.11
CA ARG A 129 1.57 -11.15 -5.02
C ARG A 129 0.79 -10.69 -6.25
N ALA A 130 -0.14 -11.51 -6.70
CA ALA A 130 -1.15 -11.10 -7.68
C ALA A 130 -2.51 -11.70 -7.28
N GLY A 131 -3.59 -11.03 -7.63
CA GLY A 131 -4.93 -11.53 -7.38
C GLY A 131 -5.97 -10.84 -8.23
N ALA A 132 -7.08 -11.55 -8.42
CA ALA A 132 -8.24 -11.07 -9.13
C ALA A 132 -9.51 -11.59 -8.44
N GLY A 133 -10.57 -10.80 -8.53
CA GLY A 133 -11.86 -11.17 -7.97
C GLY A 133 -13.00 -10.65 -8.83
N ILE A 134 -14.12 -11.36 -8.77
CA ILE A 134 -15.38 -10.93 -9.34
C ILE A 134 -16.48 -11.16 -8.32
N THR A 135 -17.32 -10.14 -8.17
CA THR A 135 -18.47 -10.19 -7.27
C THR A 135 -19.74 -9.91 -8.06
N TYR A 136 -20.70 -10.82 -7.94
CA TYR A 136 -22.04 -10.65 -8.47
C TYR A 136 -23.04 -10.40 -7.34
N GLY A 137 -23.73 -9.27 -7.43
CA GLY A 137 -24.71 -8.83 -6.46
C GLY A 137 -26.15 -8.93 -6.98
N THR A 138 -27.05 -9.35 -6.11
CA THR A 138 -28.50 -9.30 -6.30
C THR A 138 -29.15 -8.58 -5.11
N GLN A 139 -30.47 -8.45 -5.13
CA GLN A 139 -31.24 -7.88 -4.02
C GLN A 139 -31.20 -8.71 -2.73
N CYS A 140 -30.85 -10.01 -2.82
CA CYS A 140 -30.90 -10.95 -1.70
C CYS A 140 -29.59 -11.67 -1.40
N ALA A 141 -28.63 -11.62 -2.32
CA ALA A 141 -27.40 -12.40 -2.21
C ALA A 141 -26.25 -11.74 -2.97
N GLU A 142 -25.04 -11.94 -2.46
CA GLU A 142 -23.76 -11.62 -3.07
C GLU A 142 -22.96 -12.91 -3.25
N PHE A 143 -22.33 -13.06 -4.41
CA PHE A 143 -21.48 -14.18 -4.77
C PHE A 143 -20.11 -13.63 -5.13
N ASP A 144 -19.11 -13.97 -4.33
CA ASP A 144 -17.72 -13.54 -4.53
C ASP A 144 -16.87 -14.74 -4.94
N LEU A 145 -16.16 -14.61 -6.07
CA LEU A 145 -15.16 -15.55 -6.52
C LEU A 145 -13.82 -14.81 -6.62
N SER A 146 -12.80 -15.36 -5.98
CA SER A 146 -11.47 -14.76 -5.98
C SER A 146 -10.37 -15.79 -6.18
N VAL A 147 -9.28 -15.35 -6.80
CA VAL A 147 -8.03 -16.07 -6.89
C VAL A 147 -6.89 -15.16 -6.49
N SER A 148 -5.98 -15.65 -5.66
CA SER A 148 -4.75 -14.93 -5.34
C SER A 148 -3.58 -15.88 -5.29
N ARG A 149 -2.41 -15.38 -5.67
CA ARG A 149 -1.15 -16.11 -5.65
C ARG A 149 -0.11 -15.28 -4.93
N ARG A 150 0.53 -15.90 -3.94
CA ARG A 150 1.79 -15.43 -3.35
C ARG A 150 2.92 -16.17 -4.03
N PHE A 151 3.88 -15.43 -4.54
CA PHE A 151 4.99 -15.97 -5.33
C PHE A 151 6.26 -16.16 -4.49
N THR A 152 6.43 -15.38 -3.43
CA THR A 152 7.58 -15.49 -2.53
C THR A 152 7.38 -16.56 -1.48
N SER A 153 8.48 -17.24 -1.14
CA SER A 153 8.61 -17.98 0.10
C SER A 153 9.30 -17.12 1.15
N SER A 154 8.78 -17.07 2.37
CA SER A 154 9.50 -16.48 3.51
C SER A 154 9.55 -17.50 4.62
N ASP A 155 10.78 -17.83 5.06
CA ASP A 155 11.23 -18.57 6.25
C ASP A 155 10.52 -19.85 6.71
N ASN A 156 9.43 -20.27 6.06
CA ASN A 156 8.69 -21.54 6.19
C ASN A 156 7.34 -21.57 5.43
N VAL A 157 6.99 -20.51 4.69
CA VAL A 157 5.75 -20.47 3.90
C VAL A 157 6.09 -20.62 2.42
N PRO A 158 5.72 -21.72 1.74
CA PRO A 158 5.95 -21.87 0.31
C PRO A 158 5.02 -20.94 -0.50
N PRO A 159 5.35 -20.67 -1.77
CA PRO A 159 4.44 -20.01 -2.69
C PRO A 159 3.11 -20.75 -2.73
N SER A 160 2.01 -20.01 -2.71
CA SER A 160 0.68 -20.59 -2.57
C SER A 160 -0.29 -19.90 -3.50
N THR A 161 -1.27 -20.68 -3.97
CA THR A 161 -2.41 -20.17 -4.72
C THR A 161 -3.66 -20.50 -3.92
N SER A 162 -4.45 -19.47 -3.65
CA SER A 162 -5.71 -19.58 -2.92
C SER A 162 -6.86 -19.21 -3.85
N ILE A 163 -7.88 -20.06 -3.87
CA ILE A 163 -9.13 -19.82 -4.59
C ILE A 163 -10.22 -19.75 -3.52
N GLY A 164 -10.97 -18.65 -3.52
CA GLY A 164 -12.06 -18.40 -2.58
C GLY A 164 -13.39 -18.31 -3.30
N PHE A 165 -14.43 -18.91 -2.72
CA PHE A 165 -15.81 -18.68 -3.10
C PHE A 165 -16.61 -18.37 -1.84
N ASN A 166 -17.26 -17.22 -1.80
CA ASN A 166 -18.06 -16.76 -0.67
C ASN A 166 -19.47 -16.40 -1.13
N VAL A 167 -20.47 -16.73 -0.30
CA VAL A 167 -21.87 -16.36 -0.52
C VAL A 167 -22.36 -15.62 0.71
N SER A 168 -22.88 -14.42 0.50
CA SER A 168 -23.47 -13.60 1.57
C SER A 168 -24.93 -13.31 1.26
N LEU A 169 -25.81 -13.47 2.23
CA LEU A 169 -27.27 -13.31 2.06
C LEU A 169 -27.76 -12.04 2.77
N ALA A 170 -28.76 -11.38 2.21
CA ALA A 170 -29.43 -10.25 2.84
C ALA A 170 -30.15 -10.71 4.12
N GLY A 171 -29.93 -10.02 5.24
CA GLY A 171 -30.60 -10.29 6.53
C GLY A 171 -30.03 -11.44 7.36
N LEU A 172 -28.95 -12.11 6.91
CA LEU A 172 -28.24 -13.13 7.69
C LEU A 172 -26.73 -12.80 7.70
N GLY A 173 -26.20 -12.46 8.88
CA GLY A 173 -24.78 -12.09 9.07
C GLY A 173 -24.57 -10.60 9.32
N ASP A 174 -23.30 -10.22 9.51
CA ASP A 174 -22.85 -8.91 10.00
C ASP A 174 -23.45 -7.73 9.23
N SER A 175 -24.05 -6.81 9.98
CA SER A 175 -24.74 -5.62 9.48
C SER A 175 -23.73 -4.51 9.19
N GLU A 176 -22.81 -4.74 8.26
CA GLU A 176 -22.10 -3.63 7.64
C GLU A 176 -23.09 -2.92 6.70
N ASP A 177 -23.27 -1.61 6.91
CA ASP A 177 -23.98 -0.67 6.03
C ASP A 177 -23.25 -0.59 4.68
N ARG A 178 -23.32 -1.65 3.88
CA ARG A 178 -22.82 -1.66 2.51
C ARG A 178 -23.93 -1.14 1.61
N SER A 179 -23.69 0.00 0.97
CA SER A 179 -24.62 0.64 0.01
C SER A 179 -24.82 -0.16 -1.29
N TRP A 180 -24.05 -1.23 -1.48
CA TRP A 180 -24.06 -2.02 -2.69
C TRP A 180 -23.65 -3.49 -2.43
N PRO A 181 -24.26 -4.47 -3.12
CA PRO A 181 -25.51 -4.34 -3.87
C PRO A 181 -26.66 -3.98 -2.92
N ALA A 182 -27.70 -3.29 -3.42
CA ALA A 182 -28.84 -2.93 -2.58
C ALA A 182 -29.50 -4.19 -2.00
N ARG A 183 -29.39 -4.41 -0.68
CA ARG A 183 -29.86 -5.64 -0.01
C ARG A 183 -31.28 -5.48 0.55
N VAL A 184 -32.29 -5.48 -0.33
CA VAL A 184 -33.68 -5.58 0.12
C VAL A 184 -34.35 -6.75 -0.60
N CYS A 185 -34.61 -7.83 0.15
CA CYS A 185 -35.48 -8.90 -0.33
C CYS A 185 -36.94 -8.43 -0.25
N LEU A 186 -37.46 -7.88 -1.34
CA LEU A 186 -38.89 -7.70 -1.50
C LEU A 186 -39.45 -9.01 -2.08
N GLY A 187 -40.19 -9.74 -1.24
CA GLY A 187 -40.94 -10.94 -1.63
C GLY A 187 -42.19 -10.61 -2.42
#